data_AF-A0A183K7N5-F1
#
_entry.id   AF-A0A183K7N5-F1
#
_cell.length_a   1.000
_cell.length_b   1.000
_cell.length_c   1.000
_cell.angle_alpha   90.00
_cell.angle_beta   90.00
_cell.angle_gamma   90.00
#
_symmetry.space_group_name_H-M   'P 1'
#
loop_
_entity.id
_entity.type
_entity.pdbx_description
1 polymer ?
#
loop_
_entity_poly.entity_id
_entity_poly.type
_entity_poly.pdbx_seq_one_letter_code
_entity_poly.pdbx_strand_id
1 'polypeptide(L)'
;MYPRILDFHPVNTVSFTMTLARNCVLPMIVSKGNDQVPMTTKFESRQDVAVIRNYGHLLAQLSAVVPDGIVAFFPSYHYLESTFASWYEQHIVEQIQRNKLLFVETQDAEETSLALAAYHRACENGRGAVLLSVVRGRVSEGIDFGFVLVGTRQQGIP
;
A
#
# COMPACT_ATOMS: atom_id res chain seq x y z
N MET A 1 18.75 -14.49 11.51
CA MET A 1 19.04 -14.60 10.06
C MET A 1 20.34 -13.88 9.70
N TYR A 2 20.52 -12.62 10.10
CA TYR A 2 21.74 -11.83 9.84
C TYR A 2 23.08 -12.48 10.26
N PRO A 3 23.20 -13.10 11.45
CA PRO A 3 24.47 -13.73 11.86
C PRO A 3 24.95 -14.85 10.91
N ARG A 4 24.01 -15.59 10.32
CA ARG A 4 24.33 -16.66 9.36
C ARG A 4 24.65 -16.16 7.96
N ILE A 5 24.11 -15.00 7.58
CA ILE A 5 24.34 -14.41 6.24
C ILE A 5 25.69 -13.70 6.20
N LEU A 6 26.03 -13.00 7.27
CA LEU A 6 27.23 -12.17 7.38
C LEU A 6 28.39 -12.90 8.07
N ASP A 7 28.24 -14.20 8.32
CA ASP A 7 29.24 -15.08 8.94
C ASP A 7 29.89 -14.51 10.21
N PHE A 8 29.06 -14.08 11.17
CA PHE A 8 29.55 -13.58 12.46
C PHE A 8 28.72 -14.10 13.62
N HIS A 9 29.34 -14.16 14.80
CA HIS A 9 28.70 -14.58 16.04
C HIS A 9 28.45 -13.38 16.95
N PRO A 10 27.22 -12.86 17.05
CA PRO A 10 26.91 -11.78 17.97
C PRO A 10 27.02 -12.28 19.41
N VAL A 11 27.60 -11.46 20.28
CA VAL A 11 27.64 -11.73 21.73
C VAL A 11 26.25 -11.63 22.33
N ASN A 12 25.47 -10.61 21.94
CA ASN A 12 24.08 -10.42 22.36
C ASN A 12 23.17 -10.25 21.16
N THR A 13 22.02 -10.91 21.18
CA THR A 13 20.89 -10.66 20.26
C THR A 13 19.67 -10.40 21.12
N VAL A 14 19.17 -9.17 21.09
CA VAL A 14 18.07 -8.73 21.95
C VAL A 14 17.00 -8.07 21.08
N SER A 15 15.73 -8.38 21.37
CA SER A 15 14.57 -7.69 20.80
C SER A 15 13.84 -7.02 21.95
N PHE A 16 13.57 -5.72 21.81
CA PHE A 16 12.82 -4.96 22.80
C PHE A 16 11.37 -4.86 22.34
N THR A 17 10.44 -5.24 23.21
CA THR A 17 9.02 -5.05 22.94
C THR A 17 8.68 -3.58 23.10
N MET A 18 7.99 -3.02 22.11
CA MET A 18 7.56 -1.63 22.16
C MET A 18 6.49 -1.48 23.24
N THR A 19 6.77 -0.67 24.27
CA THR A 19 5.82 -0.40 25.35
C THR A 19 5.17 0.95 25.09
N LEU A 20 3.92 0.93 24.63
CA LEU A 20 3.14 2.14 24.36
C LEU A 20 1.98 2.22 25.34
N ALA A 21 1.63 3.44 25.76
CA ALA A 21 0.52 3.66 26.68
C ALA A 21 -0.86 3.35 26.06
N ARG A 22 -0.92 3.19 24.73
CA ARG A 22 -2.13 2.89 23.94
C ARG A 22 -1.78 1.99 22.76
N ASN A 23 -2.80 1.34 22.19
CA ASN A 23 -2.66 0.61 20.93
C ASN A 23 -2.50 1.60 19.77
N CYS A 24 -1.25 1.90 19.39
CA CYS A 24 -0.96 2.85 18.31
C CYS A 24 -0.90 2.18 16.92
N VAL A 25 -0.92 0.84 16.85
CA VAL A 25 -0.86 0.09 15.60
C VAL A 25 -1.83 -1.09 15.67
N LEU A 26 -2.66 -1.25 14.64
CA LEU A 26 -3.59 -2.38 14.50
C LEU A 26 -3.36 -3.07 13.15
N PRO A 27 -2.49 -4.11 13.10
CA PRO A 27 -2.28 -4.86 11.87
C PRO A 27 -3.49 -5.77 11.60
N MET A 28 -3.96 -5.77 10.36
CA MET A 28 -5.04 -6.64 9.90
C MET A 28 -4.65 -7.29 8.57
N ILE A 29 -5.01 -8.56 8.40
CA ILE A 29 -4.79 -9.31 7.15
C ILE A 29 -6.15 -9.59 6.53
N VAL A 30 -6.39 -9.03 5.34
CA VAL A 30 -7.58 -9.32 4.53
C VAL A 30 -7.24 -10.46 3.57
N SER A 31 -7.82 -11.64 3.79
CA SER A 31 -7.49 -12.86 3.04
C SER A 31 -8.49 -13.18 1.91
N LYS A 32 -9.69 -12.61 1.96
CA LYS A 32 -10.78 -12.88 1.00
C LYS A 32 -11.53 -11.59 0.68
N GLY A 33 -12.00 -11.49 -0.56
CA GLY A 33 -12.89 -10.43 -0.99
C GLY A 33 -14.34 -10.70 -0.57
N ASN A 34 -15.23 -9.74 -0.87
CA ASN A 34 -16.67 -9.87 -0.59
C ASN A 34 -17.27 -11.10 -1.28
N ASP A 35 -16.73 -11.46 -2.45
CA ASP A 35 -17.16 -12.62 -3.25
C ASP A 35 -16.58 -13.95 -2.75
N GLN A 36 -15.97 -14.00 -1.56
CA GLN A 36 -15.25 -15.15 -0.99
C GLN A 36 -14.04 -15.65 -1.80
N VAL A 37 -13.70 -14.97 -2.90
CA VAL A 37 -12.50 -15.23 -3.70
C VAL A 37 -11.26 -14.89 -2.85
N PRO A 38 -10.25 -15.77 -2.78
CA PRO A 38 -9.01 -15.49 -2.06
C PRO A 38 -8.28 -14.31 -2.69
N MET A 39 -7.97 -13.29 -1.89
CA MET A 39 -7.21 -12.14 -2.34
C MET A 39 -5.73 -12.49 -2.27
N THR A 40 -5.12 -12.78 -3.41
CA THR A 40 -3.73 -13.24 -3.49
C THR A 40 -3.00 -12.56 -4.63
N THR A 41 -1.76 -12.14 -4.36
CA THR A 41 -0.84 -11.62 -5.38
C THR A 41 0.14 -12.70 -5.84
N LYS A 42 -0.24 -13.98 -5.83
CA LYS A 42 0.53 -15.06 -6.47
C LYS A 42 0.64 -14.79 -7.98
N PHE A 43 1.80 -15.02 -8.56
CA PHE A 43 2.09 -14.69 -9.97
C PHE A 43 1.01 -15.19 -10.94
N GLU A 44 0.55 -16.43 -10.75
CA GLU A 44 -0.50 -17.07 -11.57
C GLU A 44 -1.87 -16.40 -11.45
N SER A 45 -2.18 -15.83 -10.28
CA SER A 45 -3.49 -15.24 -9.97
C SER A 45 -3.51 -13.71 -10.08
N ARG A 46 -2.37 -13.07 -10.41
CA ARG A 46 -2.26 -11.60 -10.54
C ARG A 46 -3.07 -11.03 -11.68
N GLN A 47 -3.26 -11.81 -12.74
CA GLN A 47 -4.03 -11.39 -13.91
C GLN A 47 -5.52 -11.70 -13.77
N ASP A 48 -5.94 -12.32 -12.66
CA ASP A 48 -7.35 -12.58 -12.42
C ASP A 48 -8.08 -11.26 -12.12
N VAL A 49 -9.00 -10.91 -13.01
CA VAL A 49 -9.82 -9.70 -12.92
C VAL A 49 -10.62 -9.69 -11.61
N ALA A 50 -11.04 -10.84 -11.09
CA ALA A 50 -11.77 -10.92 -9.83
C ALA A 50 -10.90 -10.45 -8.64
N VAL A 51 -9.61 -10.81 -8.64
CA VAL A 51 -8.67 -10.41 -7.59
C VAL A 51 -8.36 -8.92 -7.69
N ILE A 52 -8.09 -8.41 -8.90
CA ILE A 52 -7.84 -6.98 -9.15
C ILE A 52 -9.03 -6.13 -8.70
N ARG A 53 -10.24 -6.55 -9.06
CA ARG A 53 -11.48 -5.88 -8.64
C ARG A 53 -11.65 -5.87 -7.12
N ASN A 54 -11.38 -6.99 -6.45
CA ASN A 54 -11.47 -7.07 -4.99
C ASN A 54 -10.50 -6.11 -4.28
N TYR A 55 -9.29 -5.93 -4.80
CA TYR A 55 -8.37 -4.91 -4.27
C TYR A 55 -8.91 -3.49 -4.45
N GLY A 56 -9.51 -3.20 -5.61
CA GLY A 56 -10.12 -1.91 -5.89
C GLY A 56 -11.29 -1.60 -4.95
N HIS A 57 -12.17 -2.57 -4.72
CA HIS A 57 -13.28 -2.42 -3.76
C HIS A 57 -12.79 -2.26 -2.32
N LEU A 58 -11.77 -3.02 -1.90
CA LEU A 58 -11.16 -2.85 -0.59
C LEU A 58 -10.64 -1.42 -0.41
N LEU A 59 -9.92 -0.89 -1.40
CA LEU A 59 -9.39 0.47 -1.35
C LEU A 59 -10.49 1.53 -1.35
N ALA A 60 -11.55 1.34 -2.13
CA ALA A 60 -12.71 2.23 -2.15
C ALA A 60 -13.48 2.24 -0.82
N GLN A 61 -13.60 1.09 -0.16
CA GLN A 61 -14.22 1.00 1.17
C GLN A 61 -13.33 1.66 2.23
N LEU A 62 -12.02 1.42 2.18
CA LEU A 62 -11.07 2.05 3.10
C LEU A 62 -11.03 3.57 2.91
N SER A 63 -11.13 4.08 1.68
CA SER A 63 -11.15 5.52 1.42
C SER A 63 -12.37 6.23 2.01
N ALA A 64 -13.49 5.53 2.22
CA ALA A 64 -14.67 6.08 2.88
C ALA A 64 -14.55 6.09 4.42
N VAL A 65 -13.78 5.18 5.02
CA VAL A 65 -13.71 4.99 6.48
C VAL A 65 -12.49 5.68 7.10
N VAL A 66 -11.34 5.64 6.40
CA VAL A 66 -10.07 6.16 6.93
C VAL A 66 -10.03 7.67 6.70
N PRO A 67 -9.83 8.50 7.75
CA PRO A 67 -9.62 9.93 7.60
C PRO A 67 -8.25 10.23 6.95
N ASP A 68 -8.11 11.40 6.36
CA ASP A 68 -6.83 11.90 5.83
C ASP A 68 -6.20 11.01 4.75
N GLY A 69 -5.12 10.30 5.05
CA GLY A 69 -4.24 9.65 4.09
C GLY A 69 -4.34 8.11 4.07
N ILE A 70 -4.21 7.52 2.89
CA ILE A 70 -3.98 6.08 2.69
C ILE A 70 -2.78 5.91 1.77
N VAL A 71 -1.89 4.98 2.09
CA VAL A 71 -0.81 4.56 1.19
C VAL A 71 -0.99 3.10 0.82
N ALA A 72 -1.07 2.81 -0.47
CA ALA A 72 -1.24 1.46 -1.00
C ALA A 72 0.02 1.03 -1.75
N PHE A 73 0.63 -0.07 -1.30
CA PHE A 73 1.87 -0.57 -1.88
C PHE A 73 1.65 -1.75 -2.84
N PHE A 74 2.18 -1.61 -4.04
CA PHE A 74 2.17 -2.60 -5.11
C PHE A 74 3.55 -3.25 -5.29
N PRO A 75 3.63 -4.51 -5.71
CA PRO A 75 4.90 -5.22 -5.87
C PRO A 75 5.76 -4.76 -7.05
N SER A 76 5.18 -4.09 -8.06
CA SER A 76 5.93 -3.57 -9.21
C SER A 76 5.16 -2.45 -9.92
N TYR A 77 5.88 -1.58 -10.64
CA TYR A 77 5.28 -0.53 -11.47
C TYR A 77 4.37 -1.10 -12.55
N HIS A 78 4.79 -2.18 -13.21
CA HIS A 78 3.98 -2.84 -14.24
C HIS A 78 2.65 -3.38 -13.68
N TYR A 79 2.68 -3.93 -12.46
CA TYR A 79 1.46 -4.41 -11.81
C TYR A 79 0.57 -3.25 -11.34
N LEU A 80 1.15 -2.14 -10.88
CA LEU A 80 0.42 -0.92 -10.57
C LEU A 80 -0.31 -0.40 -11.81
N GLU A 81 0.39 -0.22 -12.93
CA GLU A 81 -0.18 0.33 -14.17
C GLU A 81 -1.32 -0.53 -14.71
N SER A 82 -1.12 -1.86 -14.79
CA SER A 82 -2.14 -2.79 -15.25
C SER A 82 -3.36 -2.85 -14.32
N THR A 83 -3.15 -2.83 -13.00
CA THR A 83 -4.24 -2.76 -12.01
C THR A 83 -5.00 -1.44 -12.13
N PHE A 84 -4.29 -0.32 -12.25
CA PHE A 84 -4.87 1.00 -12.38
C PHE A 84 -5.71 1.14 -13.66
N ALA A 85 -5.20 0.64 -14.79
CA ALA A 85 -5.95 0.61 -16.05
C ALA A 85 -7.25 -0.18 -15.91
N SER A 86 -7.21 -1.36 -15.29
CA SER A 86 -8.41 -2.17 -15.05
C SER A 86 -9.40 -1.49 -14.10
N TRP A 87 -8.93 -0.79 -13.07
CA TRP A 87 -9.78 -0.01 -12.17
C TRP A 87 -10.42 1.20 -12.87
N TYR A 88 -9.73 1.78 -13.84
CA TYR A 88 -10.25 2.88 -14.64
C TYR A 88 -11.40 2.40 -15.53
N GLU A 89 -11.22 1.27 -16.24
CA GLU A 89 -12.25 0.65 -17.07
C GLU A 89 -13.49 0.21 -16.26
N GLN A 90 -13.29 -0.22 -15.02
CA GLN A 90 -14.38 -0.65 -14.12
C GLN A 90 -15.00 0.52 -13.34
N HIS A 91 -14.62 1.77 -13.61
CA HIS A 91 -15.05 2.98 -12.89
C HIS A 91 -14.81 2.95 -11.36
N ILE A 92 -13.88 2.12 -10.88
CA ILE A 92 -13.51 2.04 -9.46
C ILE A 92 -12.69 3.28 -9.07
N VAL A 93 -11.83 3.76 -9.96
CA VAL A 93 -11.03 4.98 -9.73
C VAL A 93 -11.93 6.18 -9.41
N GLU A 94 -13.05 6.32 -10.10
CA GLU A 94 -14.02 7.40 -9.84
C GLU A 94 -14.64 7.29 -8.45
N GLN A 95 -14.92 6.07 -7.96
CA GLN A 95 -15.42 5.86 -6.60
C GLN A 95 -14.40 6.28 -5.56
N ILE A 96 -13.11 5.96 -5.78
CA ILE A 96 -12.03 6.39 -4.88
C ILE A 96 -11.88 7.91 -4.92
N GLN A 97 -11.90 8.52 -6.10
CA GLN A 97 -11.75 9.96 -6.29
C GLN A 97 -12.88 10.80 -5.69
N ARG A 98 -14.09 10.24 -5.57
CA ARG A 98 -15.20 10.87 -4.84
C ARG A 98 -14.89 11.05 -3.36
N ASN A 99 -14.12 10.13 -2.78
CA ASN A 99 -13.78 10.14 -1.35
C ASN A 99 -12.47 10.88 -1.08
N LYS A 100 -11.43 10.64 -1.88
CA LYS A 100 -10.05 11.14 -1.66
C LYS A 100 -9.33 11.42 -2.96
N LEU A 101 -8.37 12.35 -2.95
CA LEU A 101 -7.52 12.58 -4.12
C LEU A 101 -6.57 11.38 -4.34
N LEU A 102 -6.39 10.97 -5.59
CA LEU A 102 -5.55 9.83 -5.94
C LEU A 102 -4.24 10.32 -6.57
N PHE A 103 -3.12 9.89 -6.00
CA PHE A 103 -1.77 10.15 -6.49
C PHE A 103 -1.09 8.82 -6.80
N VAL A 104 -0.30 8.79 -7.87
CA VAL A 104 0.39 7.59 -8.35
C VAL A 104 1.88 7.89 -8.42
N GLU A 105 2.69 7.00 -7.84
CA GLU A 105 4.15 7.04 -7.98
C GLU A 105 4.56 6.67 -9.40
N THR A 106 5.42 7.49 -10.00
CA THR A 106 6.02 7.24 -11.32
C THR A 106 7.51 6.92 -11.16
N GLN A 107 8.16 6.49 -12.24
CA GLN A 107 9.60 6.22 -12.21
C GLN A 107 10.44 7.51 -12.19
N ASP A 108 9.84 8.65 -12.55
CA ASP A 108 10.51 9.94 -12.50
C ASP A 108 10.55 10.48 -11.07
N ALA A 109 11.74 10.90 -10.66
CA ALA A 109 12.02 11.38 -9.32
C ALA A 109 11.35 12.74 -9.04
N GLU A 110 11.32 13.62 -10.04
CA GLU A 110 10.74 14.95 -9.90
C GLU A 110 9.22 14.87 -9.77
N GLU A 111 8.57 14.08 -10.64
CA GLU A 111 7.13 13.81 -10.57
C GLU A 111 6.73 13.15 -9.25
N THR A 112 7.51 12.17 -8.79
CA THR A 112 7.24 11.50 -7.52
C THR A 112 7.34 12.47 -6.34
N SER A 113 8.33 13.37 -6.36
CA SER A 113 8.48 14.40 -5.32
C SER A 113 7.32 15.38 -5.31
N LEU A 114 6.84 15.79 -6.50
CA LEU A 114 5.66 16.62 -6.66
C LEU A 114 4.39 15.92 -6.16
N ALA A 115 4.19 14.65 -6.54
CA ALA A 115 3.06 13.84 -6.12
C ALA A 115 3.02 13.66 -4.61
N LEU A 116 4.17 13.44 -3.98
CA LEU A 116 4.29 13.32 -2.53
C LEU A 116 3.95 14.65 -1.82
N ALA A 117 4.50 15.77 -2.30
CA ALA A 117 4.19 17.09 -1.76
C ALA A 117 2.69 17.41 -1.89
N ALA A 118 2.08 17.05 -3.01
CA ALA A 118 0.65 17.20 -3.24
C ALA A 118 -0.20 16.30 -2.33
N TYR A 119 0.25 15.05 -2.09
CA TYR A 119 -0.37 14.12 -1.16
C TYR A 119 -0.39 14.70 0.27
N HIS A 120 0.75 15.20 0.77
CA HIS A 120 0.82 15.83 2.10
C HIS A 120 -0.13 17.03 2.22
N ARG A 121 -0.11 17.92 1.22
CA ARG A 121 -1.00 19.09 1.20
C ARG A 121 -2.49 18.69 1.19
N ALA A 122 -2.84 17.62 0.48
CA ALA A 122 -4.22 17.12 0.42
C ALA A 122 -4.68 16.52 1.77
N CYS A 123 -3.79 15.85 2.49
CA CYS A 123 -4.04 15.37 3.84
C CYS A 123 -4.20 16.52 4.84
N GLU A 124 -3.32 17.53 4.80
CA GLU A 124 -3.39 18.70 5.70
C GLU A 124 -4.64 19.55 5.47
N ASN A 125 -5.11 19.64 4.24
CA ASN A 125 -6.32 20.39 3.88
C ASN A 125 -7.63 19.66 4.20
N GLY A 126 -7.58 18.46 4.81
CA GLY A 126 -8.75 17.71 5.26
C GLY A 126 -9.57 17.03 4.16
N ARG A 127 -9.17 17.14 2.89
CA ARG A 127 -9.78 16.40 1.76
C ARG A 127 -9.35 14.94 1.77
N GLY A 128 -8.13 14.68 2.23
CA GLY A 128 -7.54 13.36 2.25
C GLY A 128 -7.05 12.88 0.88
N ALA A 129 -6.13 11.94 0.92
CA ALA A 129 -5.44 11.46 -0.27
C ALA A 129 -5.12 9.96 -0.19
N VAL A 130 -4.97 9.35 -1.36
CA VAL A 130 -4.53 7.98 -1.55
C VAL A 130 -3.28 8.03 -2.42
N LEU A 131 -2.16 7.50 -1.92
CA LEU A 131 -0.93 7.34 -2.68
C LEU A 131 -0.76 5.87 -3.10
N LEU A 132 -0.75 5.61 -4.40
CA LEU A 132 -0.38 4.30 -4.95
C LEU A 132 1.13 4.30 -5.20
N SER A 133 1.85 3.43 -4.48
CA SER A 133 3.31 3.38 -4.45
C SER A 133 3.82 1.97 -4.69
N VAL A 134 5.08 1.80 -5.06
CA VAL A 134 5.69 0.48 -5.30
C VAL A 134 6.61 0.09 -4.13
N VAL A 135 6.52 -1.16 -3.68
CA VAL A 135 7.44 -1.73 -2.68
C VAL A 135 8.86 -1.72 -3.26
N ARG A 136 9.84 -1.18 -2.51
CA ARG A 136 11.21 -0.86 -2.96
C ARG A 136 11.32 0.33 -3.91
N GLY A 137 10.27 1.13 -4.06
CA GLY A 137 10.37 2.49 -4.62
C GLY A 137 11.12 3.42 -3.65
N ARG A 138 11.61 4.56 -4.14
CA ARG A 138 12.30 5.56 -3.30
C ARG A 138 11.46 6.04 -2.13
N VAL A 139 10.13 6.08 -2.34
CA VAL A 139 9.12 6.46 -1.36
C VAL A 139 9.05 5.47 -0.18
N SER A 140 9.46 4.22 -0.38
CA SER A 140 9.38 3.15 0.63
C SER A 140 10.59 3.05 1.58
N GLU A 141 11.70 3.76 1.30
CA GLU A 141 12.95 3.64 2.06
C GLU A 141 13.20 4.77 3.07
N GLY A 142 12.47 5.89 3.04
CA GLY A 142 12.82 7.06 3.85
C GLY A 142 11.69 8.00 4.25
N ILE A 143 10.43 7.65 3.98
CA ILE A 143 9.30 8.53 4.25
C ILE A 143 8.46 7.96 5.40
N ASP A 144 8.33 8.76 6.47
CA ASP A 144 7.50 8.41 7.62
C ASP A 144 6.03 8.69 7.30
N PHE A 145 5.26 7.63 7.09
CA PHE A 145 3.83 7.72 6.86
C PHE A 145 3.11 7.57 8.20
N GLY A 146 2.65 8.68 8.78
CA GLY A 146 1.78 8.68 9.96
C GLY A 146 0.36 8.16 9.72
N PHE A 147 0.14 7.31 8.70
CA PHE A 147 -1.17 6.98 8.13
C PHE A 147 -1.34 5.48 7.82
N VAL A 148 -2.55 5.09 7.43
CA VAL A 148 -2.90 3.67 7.19
C VAL A 148 -2.17 3.13 5.97
N LEU A 149 -1.36 2.09 6.20
CA LEU A 149 -0.63 1.35 5.17
C LEU A 149 -1.43 0.12 4.72
N VAL A 150 -1.84 0.11 3.45
CA VAL A 150 -2.41 -1.07 2.79
C VAL A 150 -1.30 -1.75 2.00
N GLY A 151 -0.63 -2.71 2.64
CA GLY A 151 0.39 -3.54 1.99
C GLY A 151 -0.20 -4.84 1.45
N THR A 152 0.03 -5.14 0.18
CA THR A 152 -0.27 -6.48 -0.34
C THR A 152 0.84 -7.45 0.10
N ARG A 153 0.53 -8.37 1.02
CA ARG A 153 1.49 -9.41 1.41
C ARG A 153 1.51 -10.49 0.33
N GLN A 154 2.56 -10.52 -0.50
CA GLN A 154 2.85 -11.70 -1.31
C GLN A 154 3.12 -12.89 -0.37
N GLN A 155 2.29 -13.93 -0.48
CA GLN A 155 2.64 -15.24 0.03
C GLN A 155 3.73 -15.83 -0.88
N GLY A 156 4.99 -15.53 -0.56
CA GLY A 156 6.17 -16.16 -1.17
C GLY A 156 6.99 -15.26 -2.09
N ILE A 157 7.89 -14.47 -1.46
CA ILE A 157 8.95 -13.62 -2.02
C ILE A 157 8.55 -12.12 -2.08
N PRO A 158 9.43 -11.21 -1.61
CA PRO A 158 9.21 -9.76 -1.68
C PRO A 158 8.99 -9.23 -3.10
#